data_AF-A0A1W9I4Z2-F1
#
_entry.id   AF-A0A1W9I4Z2-F1
#
_cell.length_a   1.000
_cell.length_b   1.000
_cell.length_c   1.000
_cell.angle_alpha   90.00
_cell.angle_beta   90.00
_cell.angle_gamma   90.00
#
_symmetry.space_group_name_H-M   'P 1'
#
loop_
_entity.id
_entity.type
_entity.pdbx_description
1 polymer ?
#
loop_
_entity_poly.entity_id
_entity_poly.type
_entity_poly.pdbx_seq_one_letter_code
_entity_poly.pdbx_strand_id
1 'polypeptide(L)'
;MNNSFEFQVTTEALDDLRGWVETKNNVFSYFEDSRRASLLVSYLIYLELQGPNNNLLRHFYDESAGGPVDQSKTKTALIELQGLIGVRFSPPEHSIVITYPDLVDICSWDGRAFSIFPSKIAHFLRENGVEPVFVKQWIKETLFGSFDPATMKYRDQMWELENNDVLLYAELVGKKQMVFQGIHDVVEHAPGTRVDGWDFASNLANKMCAKLRAYFNEENTGNIPSQLPPYLAGIILDDLTQSGSYRSIGRARVIHELLDQLAQSEIRPYEPLILSDLPSCLDDVMDLARTTNIENNPSLIRETVRRFFTEIQDNSYLAN
;
A
#
# COMPACT_ATOMS: atom_id res chain seq x y z
N MET A 1 -9.03 -35.69 -3.98
CA MET A 1 -7.90 -34.79 -4.24
C MET A 1 -8.41 -33.75 -5.23
N ASN A 2 -8.54 -32.50 -4.83
CA ASN A 2 -8.91 -31.44 -5.77
C ASN A 2 -7.64 -31.08 -6.55
N ASN A 3 -7.60 -31.41 -7.83
CA ASN A 3 -6.44 -31.12 -8.68
C ASN A 3 -6.39 -29.61 -8.93
N SER A 4 -5.48 -28.91 -8.25
CA SER A 4 -4.99 -27.61 -8.70
C SER A 4 -4.05 -27.82 -9.88
N PHE A 5 -4.10 -26.94 -10.87
CA PHE A 5 -3.15 -26.92 -11.97
C PHE A 5 -2.18 -25.76 -11.79
N GLU A 6 -0.89 -26.06 -11.73
CA GLU A 6 0.17 -25.05 -11.76
C GLU A 6 0.37 -24.57 -13.20
N PHE A 7 0.55 -23.27 -13.39
CA PHE A 7 0.77 -22.69 -14.70
C PHE A 7 1.81 -21.56 -14.64
N GLN A 8 2.26 -21.13 -15.82
CA GLN A 8 3.18 -20.01 -16.00
C GLN A 8 2.47 -18.94 -16.83
N VAL A 9 2.69 -17.66 -16.53
CA VAL A 9 2.16 -16.58 -17.37
C VAL A 9 3.05 -16.48 -18.61
N THR A 10 2.45 -16.66 -19.78
CA THR A 10 3.14 -16.51 -21.06
C THR A 10 3.29 -15.03 -21.42
N THR A 11 4.23 -14.70 -22.32
CA THR A 11 4.34 -13.35 -22.87
C THR A 11 3.04 -12.88 -23.51
N GLU A 12 2.35 -13.77 -24.24
CA GLU A 12 1.04 -13.48 -24.83
C GLU A 12 -0.02 -13.13 -23.78
N ALA A 13 -0.06 -13.84 -22.64
CA ALA A 13 -0.97 -13.52 -21.56
C ALA A 13 -0.64 -12.17 -20.90
N LEU A 14 0.65 -11.81 -20.78
CA LEU A 14 1.05 -10.49 -20.30
C LEU A 14 0.69 -9.37 -21.27
N ASP A 15 0.84 -9.61 -22.58
CA ASP A 15 0.45 -8.64 -23.59
C ASP A 15 -1.08 -8.45 -23.65
N ASP A 16 -1.88 -9.52 -23.48
CA ASP A 16 -3.33 -9.42 -23.31
C ASP A 16 -3.70 -8.61 -22.05
N LEU A 17 -3.07 -8.89 -20.92
CA LEU A 17 -3.29 -8.13 -19.68
C LEU A 17 -2.94 -6.66 -19.84
N ARG A 18 -1.80 -6.35 -20.47
CA ARG A 18 -1.38 -4.98 -20.77
C ARG A 18 -2.40 -4.29 -21.67
N GLY A 19 -2.80 -4.94 -22.76
CA GLY A 19 -3.83 -4.44 -23.68
C GLY A 19 -5.15 -4.17 -22.97
N TRP A 20 -5.58 -5.08 -22.09
CA TRP A 20 -6.77 -4.92 -21.28
C TRP A 20 -6.68 -3.70 -20.35
N VAL A 21 -5.60 -3.57 -19.57
CA VAL A 21 -5.36 -2.42 -18.67
C VAL A 21 -5.33 -1.10 -19.47
N GLU A 22 -4.79 -1.10 -20.69
CA GLU A 22 -4.77 0.09 -21.53
C GLU A 22 -6.16 0.59 -21.93
N THR A 23 -7.15 -0.30 -22.06
CA THR A 23 -8.54 0.09 -22.37
C THR A 23 -9.32 0.67 -21.18
N LYS A 24 -8.76 0.62 -19.97
CA LYS A 24 -9.44 1.05 -18.74
C LYS A 24 -9.25 2.53 -18.45
N ASN A 25 -10.18 3.06 -17.65
CA ASN A 25 -10.04 4.36 -16.98
C ASN A 25 -8.88 4.31 -15.97
N ASN A 26 -8.47 5.48 -15.45
CA ASN A 26 -7.36 5.53 -14.49
C ASN A 26 -7.64 4.70 -13.22
N VAL A 27 -8.87 4.74 -12.73
CA VAL A 27 -9.35 3.87 -11.65
C VAL A 27 -10.44 2.97 -12.22
N PHE A 28 -10.34 1.66 -12.00
CA PHE A 28 -11.31 0.68 -12.48
C PHE A 28 -11.53 -0.45 -11.48
N SER A 29 -12.72 -1.04 -11.50
CA SER A 29 -13.13 -2.03 -10.48
C SER A 29 -12.55 -3.41 -10.77
N TYR A 30 -12.17 -4.14 -9.73
CA TYR A 30 -11.79 -5.55 -9.83
C TYR A 30 -12.86 -6.41 -10.54
N PHE A 31 -14.12 -6.04 -10.36
CA PHE A 31 -15.25 -6.84 -10.80
C PHE A 31 -15.70 -6.57 -12.25
N GLU A 32 -15.04 -5.67 -12.98
CA GLU A 32 -15.31 -5.48 -14.41
C GLU A 32 -14.88 -6.70 -15.25
N ASP A 33 -13.79 -7.37 -14.87
CA ASP A 33 -13.33 -8.64 -15.45
C ASP A 33 -12.57 -9.43 -14.38
N SER A 34 -13.32 -10.12 -13.51
CA SER A 34 -12.74 -10.81 -12.35
C SER A 34 -11.71 -11.87 -12.70
N ARG A 35 -11.75 -12.45 -13.92
CA ARG A 35 -10.76 -13.45 -14.33
C ARG A 35 -9.42 -12.78 -14.66
N ARG A 36 -9.41 -11.74 -15.51
CA ARG A 36 -8.18 -10.96 -15.79
C ARG A 36 -7.66 -10.26 -14.54
N ALA A 37 -8.56 -9.72 -13.72
CA ALA A 37 -8.21 -9.12 -12.44
C ALA A 37 -7.56 -10.12 -11.48
N SER A 38 -8.11 -11.34 -11.35
CA SER A 38 -7.49 -12.40 -10.55
C SER A 38 -6.10 -12.75 -11.04
N LEU A 39 -5.93 -12.87 -12.36
CA LEU A 39 -4.63 -13.18 -12.96
C LEU A 39 -3.62 -12.06 -12.72
N LEU A 40 -4.03 -10.80 -12.90
CA LEU A 40 -3.19 -9.63 -12.65
C LEU A 40 -2.67 -9.59 -11.21
N VAL A 41 -3.57 -9.66 -10.22
CA VAL A 41 -3.20 -9.64 -8.79
C VAL A 41 -2.38 -10.86 -8.42
N SER A 42 -2.76 -12.05 -8.90
CA SER A 42 -1.99 -13.27 -8.62
C SER A 42 -0.58 -13.19 -9.20
N TYR A 43 -0.43 -12.62 -10.40
CA TYR A 43 0.89 -12.47 -10.99
C TYR A 43 1.77 -11.48 -10.23
N LEU A 44 1.21 -10.34 -9.80
CA LEU A 44 1.92 -9.37 -8.96
C LEU A 44 2.37 -9.99 -7.63
N ILE A 45 1.46 -10.65 -6.89
CA ILE A 45 1.81 -11.38 -5.67
C ILE A 45 2.90 -12.43 -5.94
N TYR A 46 2.80 -13.16 -7.05
CA TYR A 46 3.79 -14.18 -7.42
C TYR A 46 5.19 -13.58 -7.66
N LEU A 47 5.28 -12.40 -8.28
CA LEU A 47 6.54 -11.68 -8.47
C LEU A 47 7.10 -11.19 -7.12
N GLU A 48 6.27 -10.57 -6.29
CA GLU A 48 6.68 -10.03 -4.98
C GLU A 48 7.13 -11.13 -4.01
N LEU A 49 6.48 -12.29 -4.04
CA LEU A 49 6.90 -13.44 -3.23
C LEU A 49 8.29 -13.98 -3.60
N GLN A 50 8.74 -13.73 -4.83
CA GLN A 50 10.09 -14.09 -5.30
C GLN A 50 11.10 -12.97 -5.10
N GLY A 51 10.63 -11.74 -4.91
CA GLY A 51 11.46 -10.55 -4.72
C GLY A 51 11.83 -10.29 -3.25
N PRO A 52 12.67 -9.29 -3.00
CA PRO A 52 13.08 -8.89 -1.64
C PRO A 52 11.93 -8.32 -0.80
N ASN A 53 10.83 -7.87 -1.44
CA ASN A 53 9.68 -7.22 -0.80
C ASN A 53 8.58 -8.22 -0.38
N ASN A 54 8.96 -9.43 0.03
CA ASN A 54 8.01 -10.45 0.45
C ASN A 54 7.46 -10.16 1.86
N ASN A 55 6.46 -9.27 1.94
CA ASN A 55 5.81 -8.90 3.19
C ASN A 55 4.91 -10.02 3.76
N LEU A 56 4.57 -11.05 2.98
CA LEU A 56 3.74 -12.16 3.46
C LEU A 56 4.50 -13.07 4.43
N LEU A 57 5.73 -13.48 4.08
CA LEU A 57 6.45 -14.52 4.84
C LEU A 57 6.78 -14.12 6.28
N ARG A 58 6.86 -12.81 6.59
CA ARG A 58 7.06 -12.33 7.96
C ARG A 58 5.92 -12.73 8.93
N HIS A 59 4.76 -13.08 8.38
CA HIS A 59 3.60 -13.54 9.14
C HIS A 59 3.54 -15.07 9.30
N PHE A 60 4.55 -15.79 8.80
CA PHE A 60 4.67 -17.24 8.93
C PHE A 60 5.90 -17.56 9.76
N TYR A 61 5.69 -18.32 10.84
CA TYR A 61 6.73 -18.75 11.76
C TYR A 61 6.96 -20.25 11.59
N ASP A 62 8.22 -20.62 11.38
CA ASP A 62 8.68 -22.00 11.36
C ASP A 62 9.09 -22.40 12.79
N GLU A 63 8.25 -23.21 13.44
CA GLU A 63 8.50 -23.67 14.80
C GLU A 63 9.75 -24.54 14.91
N SER A 64 10.10 -25.26 13.84
CA SER A 64 11.27 -26.15 13.81
C SER A 64 12.57 -25.37 13.68
N ALA A 65 12.55 -24.28 12.90
CA ALA A 65 13.69 -23.38 12.74
C ALA A 65 13.78 -22.30 13.84
N GLY A 66 12.71 -22.09 14.61
CA GLY A 66 12.65 -21.08 15.67
C GLY A 66 12.63 -19.64 15.15
N GLY A 67 12.09 -19.39 13.96
CA GLY A 67 12.12 -18.07 13.32
C GLY A 67 11.12 -17.91 12.18
N PRO A 68 11.11 -16.74 11.51
CA PRO A 68 10.33 -16.54 10.29
C PRO A 68 10.69 -17.55 9.20
N VAL A 69 9.72 -17.88 8.34
CA VAL A 69 9.95 -18.79 7.21
C VAL A 69 11.02 -18.21 6.27
N ASP A 70 12.02 -19.02 5.98
CA ASP A 70 13.12 -18.69 5.07
C ASP A 70 12.65 -18.69 3.61
N GLN A 71 12.59 -17.50 3.01
CA GLN A 71 12.13 -17.30 1.63
C GLN A 71 12.87 -18.17 0.61
N SER A 72 14.18 -18.39 0.80
CA SER A 72 15.01 -19.20 -0.11
C SER A 72 14.58 -20.67 -0.18
N LYS A 73 13.81 -21.12 0.82
CA LYS A 73 13.27 -22.48 0.92
C LYS A 73 11.80 -22.57 0.53
N THR A 74 11.15 -21.44 0.25
CA THR A 74 9.76 -21.42 -0.18
C THR A 74 9.66 -21.66 -1.68
N LYS A 75 8.67 -22.48 -2.08
CA LYS A 75 8.31 -22.63 -3.49
C LYS A 75 7.04 -21.85 -3.76
N THR A 76 7.04 -21.03 -4.80
CA THR A 76 5.88 -20.24 -5.20
C THR A 76 5.41 -20.70 -6.58
N ALA A 77 4.10 -20.77 -6.78
CA ALA A 77 3.51 -21.16 -8.05
C ALA A 77 2.18 -20.44 -8.27
N LEU A 78 1.90 -20.07 -9.52
CA LEU A 78 0.55 -19.69 -9.93
C LEU A 78 -0.29 -20.94 -10.09
N ILE A 79 -1.52 -20.89 -9.59
CA ILE A 79 -2.43 -22.03 -9.60
C ILE A 79 -3.82 -21.66 -10.09
N GLU A 80 -4.48 -22.59 -10.77
CA GLU A 80 -5.92 -22.58 -10.98
C GLU A 80 -6.56 -23.74 -10.23
N LEU A 81 -7.52 -23.43 -9.35
CA LEU A 81 -8.25 -24.40 -8.55
C LEU A 81 -9.74 -24.14 -8.66
N GLN A 82 -10.49 -25.08 -9.24
CA GLN A 82 -11.94 -24.96 -9.43
C GLN A 82 -12.35 -23.67 -10.16
N GLY A 83 -11.55 -23.23 -11.13
CA GLY A 83 -11.76 -21.99 -11.89
C GLY A 83 -11.28 -20.71 -11.19
N LEU A 84 -10.75 -20.80 -9.96
CA LEU A 84 -10.15 -19.68 -9.24
C LEU A 84 -8.66 -19.60 -9.54
N ILE A 85 -8.21 -18.44 -10.01
CA ILE A 85 -6.79 -18.13 -10.21
C ILE A 85 -6.23 -17.59 -8.90
N GLY A 86 -5.06 -18.08 -8.50
CA GLY A 86 -4.40 -17.68 -7.26
C GLY A 86 -2.91 -17.95 -7.26
N VAL A 87 -2.29 -17.69 -6.11
CA VAL A 87 -0.87 -17.99 -5.85
C VAL A 87 -0.79 -19.00 -4.72
N ARG A 88 0.03 -20.02 -4.92
CA ARG A 88 0.41 -20.97 -3.89
C ARG A 88 1.82 -20.64 -3.41
N PHE A 89 2.03 -20.69 -2.10
CA PHE A 89 3.36 -20.77 -1.52
C PHE A 89 3.46 -21.99 -0.60
N SER A 90 4.53 -22.74 -0.81
CA SER A 90 4.82 -23.97 -0.08
C SER A 90 6.07 -23.74 0.76
N PRO A 91 5.92 -23.58 2.08
CA PRO A 91 7.06 -23.55 2.99
C PRO A 91 7.75 -24.93 3.05
N PRO A 92 8.98 -25.01 3.58
CA PRO A 92 9.63 -26.31 3.87
C PRO A 92 8.75 -27.17 4.81
N GLU A 93 8.96 -28.51 4.80
CA GLU A 93 8.14 -29.53 5.49
C GLU A 93 8.20 -29.45 7.04
N HIS A 94 7.81 -28.31 7.60
CA HIS A 94 7.84 -28.00 9.02
C HIS A 94 6.46 -27.58 9.53
N SER A 95 6.31 -27.56 10.86
CA SER A 95 5.13 -26.99 11.52
C SER A 95 5.15 -25.48 11.34
N ILE A 96 4.27 -24.96 10.48
CA ILE A 96 4.16 -23.53 10.19
C ILE A 96 2.96 -22.95 10.92
N VAL A 97 3.21 -21.86 11.66
CA VAL A 97 2.19 -21.11 12.38
C VAL A 97 2.01 -19.75 11.74
N ILE A 98 0.75 -19.35 11.52
CA ILE A 98 0.40 -17.99 11.12
C ILE A 98 0.44 -17.11 12.38
N THR A 99 1.27 -16.08 12.38
CA THR A 99 1.42 -15.16 13.52
C THR A 99 0.45 -13.98 13.49
N TYR A 100 -0.25 -13.78 12.37
CA TYR A 100 -1.26 -12.75 12.19
C TYR A 100 -2.64 -13.40 11.98
N PRO A 101 -3.47 -13.50 13.04
CA PRO A 101 -4.71 -14.30 13.02
C PRO A 101 -5.65 -13.97 11.86
N ASP A 102 -5.73 -12.70 11.48
CA ASP A 102 -6.63 -12.22 10.44
C ASP A 102 -6.25 -12.75 9.04
N LEU A 103 -5.02 -13.25 8.82
CA LEU A 103 -4.63 -13.87 7.54
C LEU A 103 -5.34 -15.19 7.28
N VAL A 104 -5.86 -15.84 8.32
CA VAL A 104 -6.58 -17.11 8.18
C VAL A 104 -7.82 -16.96 7.30
N ASP A 105 -8.43 -15.77 7.29
CA ASP A 105 -9.65 -15.50 6.50
C ASP A 105 -9.37 -15.34 5.00
N ILE A 106 -8.14 -14.97 4.63
CA ILE A 106 -7.76 -14.67 3.25
C ILE A 106 -6.80 -15.70 2.63
N CYS A 107 -6.23 -16.58 3.46
CA CYS A 107 -5.27 -17.60 3.06
C CYS A 107 -5.82 -19.00 3.33
N SER A 108 -5.79 -19.88 2.34
CA SER A 108 -6.25 -21.27 2.45
C SER A 108 -5.08 -22.22 2.70
N TRP A 109 -5.12 -23.00 3.77
CA TRP A 109 -4.15 -24.07 4.06
C TRP A 109 -4.71 -25.43 3.66
N ASP A 110 -3.97 -26.21 2.86
CA ASP A 110 -4.38 -27.56 2.44
C ASP A 110 -3.66 -28.70 3.19
N GLY A 111 -2.87 -28.37 4.21
CA GLY A 111 -2.01 -29.31 4.93
C GLY A 111 -0.56 -29.36 4.42
N ARG A 112 -0.26 -28.73 3.28
CA ARG A 112 1.09 -28.70 2.69
C ARG A 112 1.49 -27.33 2.17
N ALA A 113 0.54 -26.59 1.63
CA ALA A 113 0.78 -25.29 1.05
C ALA A 113 -0.35 -24.32 1.41
N PHE A 114 0.03 -23.06 1.41
CA PHE A 114 -0.89 -21.95 1.56
C PHE A 114 -1.25 -21.40 0.18
N SER A 115 -2.49 -20.99 0.00
CA SER A 115 -2.99 -20.43 -1.26
C SER A 115 -3.78 -19.15 -1.02
N ILE A 116 -3.48 -18.13 -1.82
CA ILE A 116 -4.20 -16.85 -1.84
C ILE A 116 -4.97 -16.79 -3.15
N PHE A 117 -6.28 -16.54 -3.04
CA PHE A 117 -7.18 -16.38 -4.20
C PHE A 117 -7.75 -14.96 -4.20
N PRO A 118 -7.26 -14.06 -5.06
CA PRO A 118 -7.71 -12.66 -5.08
C PRO A 118 -9.23 -12.50 -5.21
N SER A 119 -9.90 -13.40 -5.92
CA SER A 119 -11.36 -13.38 -6.06
C SER A 119 -12.12 -13.59 -4.76
N LYS A 120 -11.62 -14.46 -3.87
CA LYS A 120 -12.22 -14.66 -2.53
C LYS A 120 -12.06 -13.41 -1.67
N ILE A 121 -10.87 -12.82 -1.71
CA ILE A 121 -10.56 -11.60 -0.96
C ILE A 121 -11.38 -10.42 -1.47
N ALA A 122 -11.50 -10.26 -2.78
CA ALA A 122 -12.31 -9.20 -3.38
C ALA A 122 -13.79 -9.30 -2.95
N HIS A 123 -14.34 -10.52 -2.89
CA HIS A 123 -15.68 -10.74 -2.36
C HIS A 123 -15.79 -10.40 -0.88
N PHE A 124 -14.83 -10.83 -0.06
CA PHE A 124 -14.77 -10.49 1.36
C PHE A 124 -14.73 -8.97 1.59
N LEU A 125 -13.91 -8.22 0.84
CA LEU A 125 -13.85 -6.75 0.92
C LEU A 125 -15.21 -6.12 0.60
N ARG A 126 -15.86 -6.58 -0.49
CA ARG A 126 -17.16 -6.07 -0.92
C ARG A 126 -18.25 -6.35 0.11
N GLU A 127 -18.25 -7.53 0.74
CA GLU A 127 -19.16 -7.86 1.84
C GLU A 127 -18.98 -6.93 3.05
N ASN A 128 -17.75 -6.41 3.25
CA ASN A 128 -17.43 -5.40 4.25
C ASN A 128 -17.54 -3.95 3.74
N GLY A 129 -18.20 -3.73 2.60
CA GLY A 129 -18.47 -2.39 2.08
C GLY A 129 -17.23 -1.65 1.54
N VAL A 130 -16.18 -2.39 1.19
CA VAL A 130 -14.96 -1.88 0.57
C VAL A 130 -14.86 -2.38 -0.86
N GLU A 131 -14.64 -1.49 -1.82
CA GLU A 131 -14.49 -1.87 -3.23
C GLU A 131 -13.00 -2.09 -3.57
N PRO A 132 -12.59 -3.30 -3.97
CA PRO A 132 -11.26 -3.50 -4.54
C PRO A 132 -11.18 -2.88 -5.94
N VAL A 133 -10.20 -2.00 -6.12
CA VAL A 133 -9.96 -1.27 -7.36
C VAL A 133 -8.52 -1.36 -7.81
N PHE A 134 -8.30 -1.01 -9.06
CA PHE A 134 -7.00 -0.87 -9.67
C PHE A 134 -6.76 0.59 -10.07
N VAL A 135 -5.52 1.05 -9.88
CA VAL A 135 -4.99 2.28 -10.48
C VAL A 135 -4.13 1.91 -11.69
N LYS A 136 -4.59 2.27 -12.88
CA LYS A 136 -3.96 1.96 -14.17
C LYS A 136 -2.49 2.41 -14.20
N GLN A 137 -2.21 3.65 -13.81
CA GLN A 137 -0.85 4.19 -13.81
C GLN A 137 0.09 3.38 -12.91
N TRP A 138 -0.35 3.00 -11.72
CA TRP A 138 0.48 2.22 -10.79
C TRP A 138 0.79 0.82 -11.34
N ILE A 139 -0.19 0.12 -11.93
CA ILE A 139 0.06 -1.16 -12.62
C ILE A 139 1.06 -0.99 -13.77
N LYS A 140 0.92 0.08 -14.54
CA LYS A 140 1.82 0.33 -15.67
C LYS A 140 3.26 0.46 -15.21
N GLU A 141 3.50 1.12 -14.08
CA GLU A 141 4.85 1.28 -13.55
C GLU A 141 5.35 0.00 -12.87
N THR A 142 4.57 -0.58 -11.96
CA THR A 142 5.03 -1.70 -11.12
C THR A 142 5.12 -3.03 -11.88
N LEU A 143 4.27 -3.24 -12.89
CA LEU A 143 4.24 -4.51 -13.65
C LEU A 143 4.81 -4.39 -15.05
N PHE A 144 4.50 -3.30 -15.76
CA PHE A 144 4.82 -3.16 -17.19
C PHE A 144 5.95 -2.16 -17.45
N GLY A 145 6.44 -1.49 -16.42
CA GLY A 145 7.44 -0.44 -16.48
C GLY A 145 8.85 -1.00 -16.27
N SER A 146 9.80 -0.09 -16.10
CA SER A 146 11.18 -0.42 -15.75
C SER A 146 11.42 -0.46 -14.25
N PHE A 147 10.36 -0.56 -13.44
CA PHE A 147 10.47 -0.64 -11.98
C PHE A 147 11.27 -1.88 -11.61
N ASP A 148 12.39 -1.66 -10.91
CA ASP A 148 13.26 -2.72 -10.41
C ASP A 148 13.34 -2.61 -8.88
N PRO A 149 12.61 -3.48 -8.14
CA PRO A 149 12.60 -3.46 -6.67
C PRO A 149 13.96 -3.79 -6.05
N ALA A 150 14.97 -4.17 -6.85
CA ALA A 150 16.34 -4.39 -6.39
C ALA A 150 17.22 -3.12 -6.48
N THR A 151 16.75 -2.01 -7.05
CA THR A 151 17.57 -0.80 -7.28
C THR A 151 17.30 0.31 -6.25
N MET A 152 18.27 0.52 -5.35
CA MET A 152 18.44 1.66 -4.41
C MET A 152 17.18 2.43 -3.93
N LYS A 153 16.87 2.27 -2.64
CA LYS A 153 15.84 2.96 -1.81
C LYS A 153 15.51 4.43 -2.17
N TYR A 154 16.49 5.23 -2.59
CA TYR A 154 16.28 6.64 -2.92
C TYR A 154 15.48 6.85 -4.22
N ARG A 155 15.61 5.95 -5.21
CA ARG A 155 14.79 6.02 -6.44
C ARG A 155 13.35 5.64 -6.17
N ASP A 156 13.10 4.67 -5.29
CA ASP A 156 11.75 4.24 -4.94
C ASP A 156 10.98 5.35 -4.21
N GLN A 157 11.60 5.98 -3.20
CA GLN A 157 10.96 7.09 -2.47
C GLN A 157 10.74 8.33 -3.33
N MET A 158 11.68 8.67 -4.21
CA MET A 158 11.50 9.77 -5.17
C MET A 158 10.44 9.43 -6.21
N TRP A 159 10.39 8.18 -6.70
CA TRP A 159 9.33 7.72 -7.58
C TRP A 159 7.98 7.78 -6.88
N GLU A 160 7.87 7.34 -5.62
CA GLU A 160 6.64 7.44 -4.85
C GLU A 160 6.23 8.90 -4.65
N LEU A 161 7.18 9.78 -4.35
CA LEU A 161 6.91 11.23 -4.25
C LEU A 161 6.48 11.84 -5.59
N GLU A 162 6.98 11.36 -6.72
CA GLU A 162 6.66 11.89 -8.04
C GLU A 162 5.38 11.28 -8.64
N ASN A 163 5.05 10.03 -8.29
CA ASN A 163 4.08 9.20 -9.01
C ASN A 163 3.00 8.57 -8.11
N ASN A 164 3.24 8.46 -6.80
CA ASN A 164 2.26 7.95 -5.86
C ASN A 164 1.38 9.11 -5.35
N ASP A 165 0.40 9.45 -6.18
CA ASP A 165 -0.54 10.54 -5.96
C ASP A 165 -1.34 10.31 -4.67
N VAL A 166 -0.87 10.92 -3.59
CA VAL A 166 -1.52 10.87 -2.28
C VAL A 166 -2.93 11.44 -2.33
N LEU A 167 -3.20 12.42 -3.19
CA LEU A 167 -4.56 12.92 -3.34
C LEU A 167 -5.45 11.83 -3.95
N LEU A 168 -5.00 11.14 -4.99
CA LEU A 168 -5.70 9.99 -5.55
C LEU A 168 -5.91 8.91 -4.49
N TYR A 169 -4.88 8.53 -3.73
CA TYR A 169 -5.00 7.53 -2.67
C TYR A 169 -6.03 7.94 -1.61
N ALA A 170 -5.98 9.18 -1.13
CA ALA A 170 -6.97 9.71 -0.19
C ALA A 170 -8.38 9.75 -0.80
N GLU A 171 -8.53 10.00 -2.10
CA GLU A 171 -9.84 9.92 -2.75
C GLU A 171 -10.39 8.50 -2.79
N LEU A 172 -9.54 7.51 -3.05
CA LEU A 172 -9.92 6.10 -3.03
C LEU A 172 -10.38 5.69 -1.63
N VAL A 173 -9.58 5.96 -0.59
CA VAL A 173 -9.95 5.69 0.80
C VAL A 173 -11.22 6.44 1.19
N GLY A 174 -11.37 7.71 0.77
CA GLY A 174 -12.57 8.51 0.96
C GLY A 174 -13.83 7.88 0.37
N LYS A 175 -13.71 7.19 -0.76
CA LYS A 175 -14.78 6.44 -1.45
C LYS A 175 -14.92 4.99 -0.96
N LYS A 176 -14.15 4.58 0.07
CA LYS A 176 -14.03 3.19 0.55
C LYS A 176 -13.59 2.23 -0.56
N GLN A 177 -12.65 2.69 -1.38
CA GLN A 177 -12.01 1.91 -2.42
C GLN A 177 -10.60 1.54 -1.93
N MET A 178 -10.27 0.26 -2.01
CA MET A 178 -8.96 -0.27 -1.63
C MET A 178 -8.21 -0.64 -2.90
N VAL A 179 -6.99 -0.14 -3.03
CA VAL A 179 -6.11 -0.57 -4.12
C VAL A 179 -5.78 -2.04 -3.89
N PHE A 180 -5.91 -2.84 -4.94
CA PHE A 180 -5.86 -4.29 -4.85
C PHE A 180 -4.91 -4.84 -5.90
N GLN A 181 -3.62 -4.57 -5.74
CA GLN A 181 -2.59 -4.83 -6.75
C GLN A 181 -1.49 -5.77 -6.26
N GLY A 182 -1.03 -5.62 -5.01
CA GLY A 182 0.11 -6.37 -4.48
C GLY A 182 -0.19 -7.18 -3.23
N ILE A 183 0.87 -7.82 -2.73
CA ILE A 183 0.91 -8.58 -1.48
C ILE A 183 0.68 -7.66 -0.28
N HIS A 184 1.20 -6.43 -0.31
CA HIS A 184 0.95 -5.41 0.71
C HIS A 184 -0.55 -5.17 0.88
N ASP A 185 -1.22 -4.80 -0.21
CA ASP A 185 -2.67 -4.58 -0.26
C ASP A 185 -3.46 -5.79 0.29
N VAL A 186 -3.05 -6.97 -0.14
CA VAL A 186 -3.74 -8.22 0.19
C VAL A 186 -3.50 -8.66 1.63
N VAL A 187 -2.32 -8.44 2.20
CA VAL A 187 -1.89 -9.01 3.49
C VAL A 187 -1.98 -7.99 4.63
N GLU A 188 -1.89 -6.70 4.33
CA GLU A 188 -1.93 -5.65 5.35
C GLU A 188 -3.33 -5.03 5.49
N HIS A 189 -4.04 -4.83 4.37
CA HIS A 189 -5.31 -4.10 4.36
C HIS A 189 -6.53 -5.02 4.38
N ALA A 190 -6.51 -6.09 3.57
CA ALA A 190 -7.65 -6.98 3.47
C ALA A 190 -7.95 -7.75 4.78
N PRO A 191 -6.97 -8.34 5.49
CA PRO A 191 -7.22 -9.08 6.72
C PRO A 191 -7.89 -8.21 7.77
N GLY A 192 -8.90 -8.76 8.44
CA GLY A 192 -9.57 -8.05 9.52
C GLY A 192 -10.19 -6.72 9.08
N THR A 193 -10.47 -6.51 7.79
CA THR A 193 -11.21 -5.34 7.28
C THR A 193 -12.52 -5.20 8.05
N ARG A 194 -12.72 -4.05 8.71
CA ARG A 194 -13.96 -3.73 9.44
C ARG A 194 -14.58 -2.48 8.88
N VAL A 195 -15.90 -2.52 8.72
CA VAL A 195 -16.71 -1.37 8.25
C VAL A 195 -16.41 -0.11 9.07
N ASP A 196 -16.32 -0.23 10.40
CA ASP A 196 -16.10 0.92 11.29
C ASP A 196 -14.67 1.50 11.20
N GLY A 197 -13.68 0.65 10.92
CA GLY A 197 -12.31 1.08 10.64
C GLY A 197 -12.21 1.88 9.35
N TRP A 198 -12.82 1.38 8.29
CA TRP A 198 -12.89 2.06 7.00
C TRP A 198 -13.75 3.32 7.02
N ASP A 199 -14.84 3.36 7.80
CA ASP A 199 -15.63 4.57 8.03
C ASP A 199 -14.78 5.67 8.65
N PHE A 200 -13.94 5.32 9.63
CA PHE A 200 -13.03 6.27 10.26
C PHE A 200 -11.97 6.79 9.27
N ALA A 201 -11.30 5.88 8.55
CA ALA A 201 -10.29 6.23 7.56
C ALA A 201 -10.87 7.07 6.41
N SER A 202 -12.04 6.69 5.87
CA SER A 202 -12.76 7.42 4.82
C SER A 202 -13.11 8.85 5.24
N ASN A 203 -13.60 9.05 6.47
CA ASN A 203 -13.88 10.39 6.98
C ASN A 203 -12.62 11.26 7.09
N LEU A 204 -11.50 10.68 7.51
CA LEU A 204 -10.22 11.38 7.58
C LEU A 204 -9.69 11.70 6.17
N ALA A 205 -9.74 10.73 5.26
CA ALA A 205 -9.29 10.86 3.88
C ALA A 205 -10.08 11.93 3.11
N ASN A 206 -11.39 12.05 3.34
CA ASN A 206 -12.21 13.12 2.76
C ASN A 206 -11.77 14.52 3.23
N LYS A 207 -11.42 14.67 4.52
CA LYS A 207 -10.87 15.93 5.05
C LYS A 207 -9.48 16.22 4.48
N MET A 208 -8.66 15.18 4.34
CA MET A 208 -7.35 15.27 3.72
C MET A 208 -7.45 15.72 2.26
N CYS A 209 -8.34 15.12 1.45
CA CYS A 209 -8.61 15.56 0.08
C CYS A 209 -8.99 17.03 0.01
N ALA A 210 -9.89 17.50 0.88
CA ALA A 210 -10.31 18.90 0.90
C ALA A 210 -9.12 19.85 1.20
N LYS A 211 -8.25 19.49 2.14
CA LYS A 211 -7.07 20.30 2.48
C LYS A 211 -6.00 20.25 1.39
N LEU A 212 -5.74 19.07 0.81
CA LEU A 212 -4.77 18.90 -0.28
C LEU A 212 -5.21 19.64 -1.54
N ARG A 213 -6.48 19.58 -1.93
CA ARG A 213 -7.01 20.37 -3.06
C ARG A 213 -6.95 21.87 -2.80
N ALA A 214 -7.16 22.31 -1.56
CA ALA A 214 -7.01 23.73 -1.22
C ALA A 214 -5.54 24.18 -1.30
N TYR A 215 -4.59 23.30 -1.00
CA TYR A 215 -3.16 23.58 -1.06
C TYR A 215 -2.61 23.52 -2.50
N PHE A 216 -2.99 22.50 -3.27
CA PHE A 216 -2.57 22.25 -4.65
C PHE A 216 -3.53 22.77 -5.73
N ASN A 217 -4.52 23.58 -5.36
CA ASN A 217 -5.52 24.18 -6.27
C ASN A 217 -5.99 23.23 -7.40
N GLU A 218 -6.06 23.71 -8.64
CA GLU A 218 -6.52 22.93 -9.80
C GLU A 218 -5.47 21.95 -10.34
N GLU A 219 -4.19 22.18 -10.04
CA GLU A 219 -3.07 21.36 -10.54
C GLU A 219 -2.96 20.01 -9.80
N ASN A 220 -3.51 19.91 -8.58
CA ASN A 220 -3.51 18.69 -7.75
C ASN A 220 -2.12 18.11 -7.43
N THR A 221 -1.05 18.84 -7.75
CA THR A 221 0.36 18.46 -7.52
C THR A 221 1.22 19.70 -7.30
N GLY A 222 2.51 19.51 -6.98
CA GLY A 222 3.48 20.57 -6.75
C GLY A 222 4.92 20.09 -6.84
N ASN A 223 5.87 20.97 -6.52
CA ASN A 223 7.28 20.63 -6.38
C ASN A 223 7.53 19.60 -5.27
N ILE A 224 8.66 18.88 -5.33
CA ILE A 224 9.02 17.83 -4.37
C ILE A 224 8.93 18.28 -2.91
N PRO A 225 9.50 19.43 -2.49
CA PRO A 225 9.34 19.92 -1.11
C PRO A 225 7.89 20.00 -0.64
N SER A 226 6.98 20.49 -1.49
CA SER A 226 5.55 20.61 -1.17
C SER A 226 4.81 19.28 -1.11
N GLN A 227 5.36 18.23 -1.72
CA GLN A 227 4.77 16.89 -1.72
C GLN A 227 5.19 16.05 -0.50
N LEU A 228 6.28 16.39 0.18
CA LEU A 228 6.77 15.62 1.34
C LEU A 228 5.75 15.51 2.49
N PRO A 229 5.08 16.59 2.96
CA PRO A 229 4.09 16.45 4.03
C PRO A 229 2.83 15.67 3.61
N PRO A 230 2.24 15.90 2.42
CA PRO A 230 1.18 15.05 1.89
C PRO A 230 1.60 13.59 1.80
N TYR A 231 2.78 13.31 1.22
CA TYR A 231 3.33 11.95 1.12
C TYR A 231 3.33 11.23 2.46
N LEU A 232 3.89 11.86 3.48
CA LEU A 232 3.94 11.33 4.83
C LEU A 232 2.55 11.12 5.44
N ALA A 233 1.62 12.07 5.24
CA ALA A 233 0.23 11.90 5.66
C ALA A 233 -0.45 10.72 4.92
N GLY A 234 -0.10 10.48 3.66
CA GLY A 234 -0.56 9.36 2.85
C GLY A 234 -0.09 8.02 3.39
N ILE A 235 1.19 7.89 3.78
CA ILE A 235 1.70 6.68 4.43
C ILE A 235 0.97 6.43 5.76
N ILE A 236 0.75 7.45 6.57
CA ILE A 236 0.05 7.30 7.86
C ILE A 236 -1.44 6.95 7.63
N LEU A 237 -2.04 7.44 6.54
CA LEU A 237 -3.39 7.06 6.13
C LEU A 237 -3.43 5.59 5.68
N ASP A 238 -2.41 5.14 4.96
CA ASP A 238 -2.24 3.75 4.56
C ASP A 238 -2.19 2.82 5.78
N ASP A 239 -1.32 3.14 6.74
CA ASP A 239 -1.24 2.51 8.07
C ASP A 239 -2.64 2.42 8.73
N LEU A 240 -3.45 3.50 8.68
CA LEU A 240 -4.80 3.54 9.27
C LEU A 240 -5.81 2.61 8.61
N THR A 241 -5.54 2.14 7.40
CA THR A 241 -6.38 1.19 6.67
C THR A 241 -5.93 -0.28 6.85
N GLN A 242 -5.03 -0.53 7.80
CA GLN A 242 -4.56 -1.87 8.17
C GLN A 242 -5.21 -2.35 9.49
N SER A 243 -5.41 -3.66 9.64
CA SER A 243 -6.20 -4.21 10.76
C SER A 243 -5.70 -3.84 12.16
N GLY A 244 -4.37 -3.84 12.36
CA GLY A 244 -3.75 -3.50 13.64
C GLY A 244 -3.84 -2.01 14.03
N SER A 245 -4.24 -1.15 13.08
CA SER A 245 -4.12 0.30 13.20
C SER A 245 -5.44 1.04 12.95
N TYR A 246 -6.52 0.33 12.60
CA TYR A 246 -7.84 0.91 12.43
C TYR A 246 -8.22 1.79 13.63
N ARG A 247 -8.74 2.98 13.33
CA ARG A 247 -9.22 3.96 14.33
C ARG A 247 -8.14 4.47 15.29
N SER A 248 -6.85 4.32 14.95
CA SER A 248 -5.76 4.89 15.75
C SER A 248 -5.89 6.42 15.84
N ILE A 249 -6.27 6.91 17.02
CA ILE A 249 -6.44 8.34 17.28
C ILE A 249 -5.09 9.06 17.17
N GLY A 250 -4.01 8.42 17.61
CA GLY A 250 -2.63 8.92 17.47
C GLY A 250 -2.28 9.25 16.03
N ARG A 251 -2.42 8.28 15.13
CA ARG A 251 -2.17 8.47 13.68
C ARG A 251 -3.04 9.57 13.08
N ALA A 252 -4.34 9.58 13.40
CA ALA A 252 -5.25 10.61 12.92
C ALA A 252 -4.85 12.01 13.38
N ARG A 253 -4.33 12.15 14.62
CA ARG A 253 -3.81 13.44 15.12
C ARG A 253 -2.53 13.87 14.41
N VAL A 254 -1.62 12.95 14.10
CA VAL A 254 -0.41 13.29 13.33
C VAL A 254 -0.79 13.75 11.91
N ILE A 255 -1.73 13.06 11.25
CA ILE A 255 -2.26 13.51 9.93
C ILE A 255 -2.87 14.91 10.04
N HIS A 256 -3.71 15.15 11.06
CA HIS A 256 -4.30 16.47 11.25
C HIS A 256 -3.23 17.56 11.44
N GLU A 257 -2.21 17.30 12.26
CA GLU A 257 -1.12 18.26 12.48
C GLU A 257 -0.30 18.51 11.21
N LEU A 258 0.04 17.46 10.45
CA LEU A 258 0.73 17.60 9.16
C LEU A 258 -0.05 18.51 8.21
N LEU A 259 -1.37 18.30 8.09
CA LEU A 259 -2.22 19.06 7.17
C LEU A 259 -2.53 20.48 7.68
N ASP A 260 -2.60 20.69 9.00
CA ASP A 260 -2.77 22.02 9.60
C ASP A 260 -1.49 22.86 9.47
N GLN A 261 -0.32 22.23 9.65
CA GLN A 261 0.98 22.87 9.43
C GLN A 261 1.19 23.16 7.94
N LEU A 262 0.78 22.26 7.04
CA LEU A 262 0.85 22.48 5.58
C LEU A 262 0.10 23.75 5.16
N ALA A 263 -1.12 23.93 5.67
CA ALA A 263 -1.95 25.10 5.40
C ALA A 263 -1.38 26.42 5.95
N GLN A 264 -0.46 26.34 6.91
CA GLN A 264 0.24 27.49 7.50
C GLN A 264 1.65 27.68 6.95
N SER A 265 2.17 26.70 6.19
CA SER A 265 3.56 26.67 5.76
C SER A 265 3.82 27.64 4.60
N GLU A 266 5.06 28.11 4.51
CA GLU A 266 5.53 28.93 3.37
C GLU A 266 6.06 28.08 2.21
N ILE A 267 6.01 26.75 2.31
CA ILE A 267 6.39 25.84 1.21
C ILE A 267 5.32 26.00 0.14
N ARG A 268 5.65 26.68 -0.97
CA ARG A 268 4.69 26.98 -2.04
C ARG A 268 4.77 25.93 -3.14
N PRO A 269 3.68 25.25 -3.51
CA PRO A 269 3.70 24.15 -4.48
C PRO A 269 4.23 24.48 -5.87
N TYR A 270 4.08 25.73 -6.31
CA TYR A 270 4.41 26.14 -7.69
C TYR A 270 5.63 27.04 -7.78
N GLU A 271 6.31 27.27 -6.65
CA GLU A 271 7.64 27.85 -6.73
C GLU A 271 8.62 26.80 -7.25
N PRO A 272 9.66 27.20 -8.02
CA PRO A 272 10.63 26.27 -8.57
C PRO A 272 11.61 25.83 -7.48
N LEU A 273 11.11 25.22 -6.41
CA LEU A 273 11.91 24.76 -5.27
C LEU A 273 12.57 23.43 -5.60
N ILE A 274 13.87 23.35 -5.32
CA ILE A 274 14.66 22.13 -5.38
C ILE A 274 15.00 21.72 -3.95
N LEU A 275 14.81 20.43 -3.65
CA LEU A 275 15.22 19.82 -2.39
C LEU A 275 16.67 19.35 -2.50
N SER A 276 17.57 19.80 -1.63
CA SER A 276 18.95 19.32 -1.60
C SER A 276 19.08 17.94 -0.99
N ASP A 277 18.33 17.67 0.08
CA ASP A 277 18.34 16.43 0.85
C ASP A 277 16.97 16.17 1.47
N LEU A 278 16.62 14.89 1.65
CA LEU A 278 15.41 14.51 2.39
C LEU A 278 15.54 14.93 3.87
N PRO A 279 14.45 15.38 4.51
CA PRO A 279 14.44 15.66 5.94
C PRO A 279 14.91 14.45 6.75
N SER A 280 15.89 14.66 7.62
CA SER A 280 16.47 13.60 8.45
C SER A 280 15.47 13.09 9.49
N CYS A 281 14.51 13.93 9.89
CA CYS A 281 13.45 13.59 10.84
C CYS A 281 12.19 12.99 10.20
N LEU A 282 12.22 12.60 8.91
CA LEU A 282 11.07 11.95 8.26
C LEU A 282 10.63 10.68 9.02
N ASP A 283 11.60 9.81 9.36
CA ASP A 283 11.34 8.58 10.11
C ASP A 283 10.81 8.89 11.53
N ASP A 284 11.26 9.99 12.14
CA ASP A 284 10.80 10.38 13.48
C ASP A 284 9.28 10.67 13.51
N VAL A 285 8.72 11.24 12.44
CA VAL A 285 7.27 11.50 12.34
C VAL A 285 6.50 10.18 12.16
N MET A 286 7.04 9.24 11.38
CA MET A 286 6.45 7.91 11.20
C MET A 286 6.43 7.13 12.53
N ASP A 287 7.56 7.09 13.22
CA ASP A 287 7.68 6.42 14.52
C ASP A 287 6.80 7.07 15.59
N LEU A 288 6.71 8.40 15.56
CA LEU A 288 5.77 9.15 16.40
C LEU A 288 4.32 8.72 16.15
N ALA A 289 3.89 8.63 14.88
CA ALA A 289 2.52 8.21 14.53
C ALA A 289 2.20 6.78 14.99
N ARG A 290 3.22 5.92 15.05
CA ARG A 290 3.14 4.52 15.50
C ARG A 290 3.29 4.35 17.02
N THR A 291 3.62 5.41 17.75
CA THR A 291 3.79 5.38 19.20
C THR A 291 2.46 5.21 19.92
N THR A 292 2.38 4.21 20.81
CA THR A 292 1.18 3.93 21.60
C THR A 292 0.77 5.14 22.45
N ASN A 293 -0.53 5.49 22.42
CA ASN A 293 -1.13 6.60 23.17
C ASN A 293 -0.53 7.99 22.87
N ILE A 294 0.10 8.18 21.70
CA ILE A 294 0.73 9.46 21.36
C ILE A 294 -0.26 10.63 21.33
N GLU A 295 -1.55 10.36 21.15
CA GLU A 295 -2.62 11.35 21.26
C GLU A 295 -2.67 12.06 22.63
N ASN A 296 -2.08 11.49 23.67
CA ASN A 296 -2.00 12.13 24.98
C ASN A 296 -0.84 13.14 25.10
N ASN A 297 0.02 13.25 24.09
CA ASN A 297 1.12 14.20 24.05
C ASN A 297 1.06 15.12 22.81
N PRO A 298 0.05 16.02 22.73
CA PRO A 298 -0.13 16.89 21.56
C PRO A 298 1.02 17.88 21.36
N SER A 299 1.77 18.24 22.42
CA SER A 299 2.93 19.12 22.29
C SER A 299 4.08 18.43 21.55
N LEU A 300 4.33 17.16 21.83
CA LEU A 300 5.33 16.38 21.11
C LEU A 300 4.96 16.21 19.63
N ILE A 301 3.68 15.94 19.33
CA ILE A 301 3.21 15.85 17.94
C ILE A 301 3.51 17.16 17.18
N ARG A 302 3.11 18.30 17.75
CA ARG A 302 3.38 19.63 17.17
C ARG A 302 4.86 19.90 16.97
N GLU A 303 5.68 19.59 17.97
CA GLU A 303 7.11 19.86 17.92
C GLU A 303 7.81 19.05 16.83
N THR A 304 7.52 17.75 16.75
CA THR A 304 8.09 16.86 15.74
C THR A 304 7.66 17.25 14.33
N VAL A 305 6.36 17.52 14.12
CA VAL A 305 5.84 17.96 12.83
C VAL A 305 6.44 19.32 12.43
N ARG A 306 6.52 20.28 13.36
CA ARG A 306 7.13 21.59 13.06
C ARG A 306 8.60 21.46 12.65
N ARG A 307 9.37 20.61 13.34
CA ARG A 307 10.77 20.34 12.97
C ARG A 307 10.87 19.77 11.56
N PHE A 308 9.98 18.84 11.19
CA PHE A 308 9.92 18.29 9.83
C PHE A 308 9.70 19.38 8.77
N PHE A 309 8.75 20.29 8.99
CA PHE A 309 8.54 21.43 8.08
C PHE A 309 9.75 22.37 8.01
N THR A 310 10.40 22.65 9.15
CA THR A 310 11.63 23.47 9.18
C THR A 310 12.75 22.83 8.37
N GLU A 311 12.99 21.51 8.51
CA GLU A 311 14.01 20.82 7.72
C GLU A 311 13.70 20.83 6.21
N ILE A 312 12.43 20.71 5.81
CA ILE A 312 12.07 20.86 4.39
C ILE A 312 12.46 22.26 3.89
N GLN A 313 12.14 23.31 4.66
CA GLN A 313 12.44 24.69 4.28
C GLN A 313 13.95 24.95 4.23
N ASP A 314 14.70 24.49 5.24
CA ASP A 314 16.15 24.67 5.33
C ASP A 314 16.90 23.93 4.20
N ASN A 315 16.33 22.80 3.73
CA ASN A 315 16.87 22.00 2.63
C ASN A 315 16.27 22.37 1.26
N SER A 316 15.44 23.41 1.16
CA SER A 316 14.84 23.86 -0.09
C SER A 316 15.45 25.17 -0.57
N TYR A 317 15.72 25.25 -1.87
CA TYR A 317 16.21 26.48 -2.50
C TYR A 317 15.54 26.71 -3.85
N LEU A 318 15.47 27.97 -4.29
CA LEU A 318 14.92 28.32 -5.60
C LEU A 318 15.88 27.91 -6.70
N ALA A 319 15.38 27.22 -7.72
CA ALA A 319 16.08 26.99 -8.97
C ALA A 319 16.30 28.35 -9.66
N ASN A 320 17.57 28.64 -10.00
CA ASN A 320 17.93 29.80 -10.83
C ASN A 320 17.67 29.51 -12.31
#